data_AF-A0A9X2SZ49-F1
#
_entry.id   AF-A0A9X2SZ49-F1
#
_cell.length_a   1.000
_cell.length_b   1.000
_cell.length_c   1.000
_cell.angle_alpha   90.00
_cell.angle_beta   90.00
_cell.angle_gamma   90.00
#
_symmetry.space_group_name_H-M   'P 1'
#
loop_
_entity.id
_entity.type
_entity.pdbx_description
1 polymer ?
#
loop_
_entity_poly.entity_id
_entity_poly.type
_entity_poly.pdbx_seq_one_letter_code
_entity_poly.pdbx_strand_id
1 'polypeptide(L)'
;MAEVDPKLCIALDDINEAMDCENQDNMGGIIPSVIFGYHADVATWPDYPKKTESPLSLEEAGTLVGDLVMKEGCRAYKMDFTDELAEFKITDQGESGGESFLMDLNIISAKMRKKIFGFENATKGRKMFFIVTDNNGTNYLMGDKRRGALRASGDGATTGASSTARNQNTLHYTFTAPRKCVYEGDTEDILTVKAASEEP
;
A
#
# COMPACT_ATOMS: atom_id res chain seq x y z
N MET A 1 -7.83 -34.29 -11.98
CA MET A 1 -7.31 -33.60 -10.80
C MET A 1 -5.95 -34.21 -10.51
N ALA A 2 -4.88 -33.50 -10.88
CA ALA A 2 -3.53 -33.97 -10.58
C ALA A 2 -3.33 -33.92 -9.06
N GLU A 3 -2.79 -35.00 -8.50
CA GLU A 3 -2.47 -35.11 -7.08
C GLU A 3 -1.34 -34.12 -6.77
N VAL A 4 -1.63 -33.06 -6.03
CA VAL A 4 -0.67 -31.99 -5.73
C VAL A 4 0.41 -32.54 -4.79
N ASP A 5 1.69 -32.45 -5.17
CA ASP A 5 2.82 -32.93 -4.36
C ASP A 5 2.78 -32.29 -2.96
N PRO A 6 2.74 -33.07 -1.86
CA PRO A 6 2.68 -32.56 -0.48
C PRO A 6 3.85 -31.65 -0.09
N LYS A 7 4.94 -31.62 -0.87
CA LYS A 7 6.08 -30.71 -0.69
C LYS A 7 5.84 -29.30 -1.22
N LEU A 8 4.83 -29.08 -2.06
CA LEU A 8 4.57 -27.76 -2.63
C LEU A 8 4.05 -26.81 -1.54
N CYS A 9 4.51 -25.56 -1.60
CA CYS A 9 4.04 -24.49 -0.70
C CYS A 9 2.87 -23.71 -1.29
N ILE A 10 2.83 -23.60 -2.62
CA ILE A 10 1.78 -22.96 -3.40
C ILE A 10 1.42 -23.95 -4.50
N ALA A 11 0.13 -24.25 -4.66
CA ALA A 11 -0.38 -25.03 -5.77
C ALA A 11 -0.41 -24.13 -7.01
N LEU A 12 0.22 -24.60 -8.09
CA LEU A 12 0.06 -23.97 -9.39
C LEU A 12 -1.31 -24.34 -9.94
N ASP A 13 -1.93 -23.38 -10.62
CA ASP A 13 -3.21 -23.57 -11.31
C ASP A 13 -3.16 -22.85 -12.67
N ASP A 14 -4.11 -23.18 -13.54
CA ASP A 14 -4.25 -22.52 -14.84
C ASP A 14 -4.63 -21.05 -14.64
N ILE A 15 -3.76 -20.14 -15.04
CA ILE A 15 -4.04 -18.70 -15.01
C ILE A 15 -4.76 -18.33 -16.30
N ASN A 16 -6.06 -18.05 -16.19
CA ASN A 16 -6.79 -17.40 -17.26
C ASN A 16 -6.85 -15.90 -16.96
N GLU A 17 -6.16 -15.09 -17.78
CA GLU A 17 -6.11 -13.62 -17.68
C GLU A 17 -7.49 -12.94 -17.88
N ALA A 18 -8.54 -13.74 -18.05
CA ALA A 18 -9.94 -13.37 -18.03
C ALA A 18 -10.28 -12.13 -18.87
N MET A 19 -10.57 -12.39 -20.14
CA MET A 19 -11.79 -11.86 -20.75
C MET A 19 -13.02 -12.58 -20.15
N ASP A 20 -13.11 -12.66 -18.82
CA ASP A 20 -14.33 -13.11 -18.16
C ASP A 20 -15.29 -11.93 -18.00
N CYS A 21 -16.57 -12.21 -17.76
CA CYS A 21 -17.57 -11.17 -17.65
C CYS A 21 -17.45 -10.32 -16.37
N GLU A 22 -16.54 -10.67 -15.46
CA GLU A 22 -16.44 -10.06 -14.13
C GLU A 22 -15.27 -9.08 -14.02
N ASN A 23 -14.18 -9.26 -14.79
CA ASN A 23 -12.99 -8.38 -14.78
C ASN A 23 -12.65 -7.80 -16.17
N GLN A 24 -13.65 -7.24 -16.86
CA GLN A 24 -13.43 -6.59 -18.16
C GLN A 24 -12.69 -5.24 -18.05
N ASP A 25 -12.77 -4.60 -16.88
CA ASP A 25 -12.23 -3.27 -16.65
C ASP A 25 -10.76 -3.33 -16.22
N ASN A 26 -9.89 -2.68 -16.98
CA ASN A 26 -8.45 -2.55 -16.69
C ASN A 26 -8.04 -1.08 -16.81
N MET A 27 -8.65 -0.24 -15.98
CA MET A 27 -8.32 1.18 -15.95
C MET A 27 -6.99 1.36 -15.21
N GLY A 28 -6.01 1.97 -15.88
CA GLY A 28 -4.72 2.26 -15.28
C GLY A 28 -4.79 3.37 -14.23
N GLY A 29 -3.80 3.41 -13.34
CA GLY A 29 -3.67 4.43 -12.30
C GLY A 29 -4.33 4.06 -10.97
N ILE A 30 -4.30 5.01 -10.03
CA ILE A 30 -4.87 4.87 -8.70
C ILE A 30 -5.97 5.89 -8.48
N ILE A 31 -6.93 5.59 -7.60
CA ILE A 31 -7.95 6.56 -7.24
C ILE A 31 -7.27 7.81 -6.65
N PRO A 32 -7.87 9.01 -6.76
CA PRO A 32 -7.26 10.28 -6.32
C PRO A 32 -7.19 10.45 -4.78
N SER A 33 -6.91 9.37 -4.05
CA SER A 33 -6.81 9.31 -2.61
C SER A 33 -5.90 8.17 -2.16
N VAL A 34 -5.18 8.37 -1.06
CA VAL A 34 -4.55 7.31 -0.27
C VAL A 34 -4.93 7.41 1.20
N ILE A 35 -4.97 6.26 1.87
CA ILE A 35 -5.05 6.20 3.34
C ILE A 35 -3.63 6.10 3.89
N PHE A 36 -3.35 6.80 4.99
CA PHE A 36 -2.03 6.82 5.61
C PHE A 36 -2.11 6.92 7.13
N GLY A 37 -1.04 6.51 7.80
CA GLY A 37 -0.86 6.71 9.23
C GLY A 37 0.55 6.39 9.68
N TYR A 38 0.86 6.64 10.96
CA TYR A 38 2.16 6.26 11.50
C TYR A 38 2.22 4.75 11.73
N HIS A 39 3.33 4.15 11.33
CA HIS A 39 3.61 2.73 11.60
C HIS A 39 3.51 2.40 13.11
N ALA A 40 3.98 3.33 13.95
CA ALA A 40 3.98 3.18 15.39
C ALA A 40 2.58 3.19 16.03
N ASP A 41 1.56 3.66 15.31
CA ASP A 41 0.18 3.78 15.79
C ASP A 41 -0.67 2.56 15.42
N VAL A 42 -0.09 1.60 14.72
CA VAL A 42 -0.73 0.32 14.38
C VAL A 42 -0.58 -0.65 15.54
N ALA A 43 -1.69 -1.25 15.96
CA ALA A 43 -1.75 -2.29 16.98
C ALA A 43 -1.50 -3.68 16.38
N THR A 44 -2.23 -3.99 15.30
CA THR A 44 -2.15 -5.29 14.62
C THR A 44 -1.89 -5.06 13.14
N TRP A 45 -0.97 -5.85 12.60
CA TRP A 45 -0.65 -5.85 11.18
C TRP A 45 -1.16 -7.15 10.55
N PRO A 46 -1.64 -7.11 9.30
CA PRO A 46 -1.87 -8.33 8.55
C PRO A 46 -0.56 -9.10 8.34
N ASP A 47 -0.67 -10.41 8.20
CA ASP A 47 0.44 -11.32 7.97
C ASP A 47 0.53 -11.72 6.48
N TYR A 48 1.74 -12.07 6.04
CA TYR A 48 1.89 -12.77 4.78
C TYR A 48 1.26 -14.17 4.87
N PRO A 49 0.65 -14.67 3.79
CA PRO A 49 0.03 -15.98 3.79
C PRO A 49 1.08 -17.06 4.08
N LYS A 50 0.73 -17.97 5.00
CA LYS A 50 1.61 -19.05 5.46
C LYS A 50 0.97 -20.38 5.06
N LYS A 51 1.79 -21.30 4.55
CA LYS A 51 1.38 -22.68 4.31
C LYS A 51 0.85 -23.28 5.63
N THR A 52 -0.25 -24.01 5.54
CA THR A 52 -0.80 -24.82 6.63
C THR A 52 -0.44 -26.30 6.39
N GLU A 53 -1.41 -27.19 6.35
CA GLU A 53 -1.22 -28.62 6.01
C GLU A 53 -1.29 -28.84 4.50
N SER A 54 -1.98 -27.96 3.77
CA SER A 54 -2.12 -27.98 2.31
C SER A 54 -1.35 -26.82 1.65
N PRO A 55 -0.94 -26.96 0.37
CA PRO A 55 -0.43 -25.84 -0.42
C PRO A 55 -1.50 -24.74 -0.56
N LEU A 56 -1.07 -23.48 -0.56
CA LEU A 56 -1.95 -22.32 -0.81
C LEU A 56 -2.38 -22.27 -2.28
N SER A 57 -3.56 -21.76 -2.58
CA SER A 57 -3.94 -21.37 -3.94
C SER A 57 -3.11 -20.16 -4.41
N LEU A 58 -3.17 -19.86 -5.72
CA LEU A 58 -2.51 -18.67 -6.27
C LEU A 58 -3.09 -17.37 -5.68
N GLU A 59 -4.42 -17.31 -5.51
CA GLU A 59 -5.11 -16.18 -4.88
C GLU A 59 -4.70 -16.02 -3.41
N GLU A 60 -4.74 -17.11 -2.63
CA GLU A 60 -4.33 -17.07 -1.22
C GLU A 60 -2.86 -16.67 -1.05
N ALA A 61 -1.99 -17.10 -1.96
CA ALA A 61 -0.58 -16.69 -1.95
C ALA A 61 -0.39 -15.21 -2.31
N GLY A 62 -1.33 -14.62 -3.05
CA GLY A 62 -1.37 -13.23 -3.47
C GLY A 62 -2.09 -12.28 -2.51
N THR A 63 -2.68 -12.75 -1.41
CA THR A 63 -3.49 -11.92 -0.50
C THR A 63 -2.92 -11.89 0.92
N LEU A 64 -2.87 -10.70 1.51
CA LEU A 64 -2.50 -10.54 2.92
C LEU A 64 -3.60 -11.09 3.85
N VAL A 65 -3.20 -11.72 4.96
CA VAL A 65 -4.13 -12.38 5.88
C VAL A 65 -4.34 -11.52 7.13
N GLY A 66 -5.59 -11.15 7.38
CA GLY A 66 -6.03 -10.37 8.55
C GLY A 66 -6.15 -8.87 8.29
N ASP A 67 -6.54 -8.13 9.32
CA ASP A 67 -6.79 -6.69 9.24
C ASP A 67 -5.62 -5.85 9.79
N LEU A 68 -5.45 -4.67 9.20
CA LEU A 68 -4.70 -3.59 9.81
C LEU A 68 -5.56 -2.96 10.91
N VAL A 69 -5.09 -2.96 12.16
CA VAL A 69 -5.85 -2.39 13.29
C VAL A 69 -5.04 -1.30 13.96
N MET A 70 -5.65 -0.12 14.14
CA MET A 70 -5.05 1.02 14.84
C MET A 70 -5.10 0.81 16.37
N LYS A 71 -4.11 1.37 17.09
CA LYS A 71 -4.13 1.45 18.55
C LYS A 71 -5.31 2.31 19.04
N GLU A 72 -5.71 2.08 20.28
CA GLU A 72 -6.71 2.92 20.95
C GLU A 72 -6.33 4.40 20.91
N GLY A 73 -7.30 5.27 20.63
CA GLY A 73 -7.06 6.71 20.47
C GLY A 73 -6.32 7.11 19.18
N CYS A 74 -5.84 6.16 18.38
CA CYS A 74 -5.21 6.41 17.08
C CYS A 74 -6.19 6.12 15.94
N ARG A 75 -5.95 6.74 14.79
CA ARG A 75 -6.64 6.46 13.53
C ARG A 75 -5.72 6.70 12.34
N ALA A 76 -6.08 6.10 11.21
CA ALA A 76 -5.58 6.45 9.90
C ALA A 76 -6.23 7.75 9.41
N TYR A 77 -5.67 8.31 8.33
CA TYR A 77 -6.12 9.54 7.70
C TYR A 77 -6.15 9.37 6.20
N LYS A 78 -6.97 10.18 5.53
CA LYS A 78 -7.09 10.20 4.06
C LYS A 78 -6.37 11.42 3.49
N MET A 79 -5.65 11.23 2.39
CA MET A 79 -5.06 12.31 1.60
C MET A 79 -5.61 12.25 0.18
N ASP A 80 -6.39 13.25 -0.18
CA ASP A 80 -6.85 13.44 -1.54
C ASP A 80 -5.81 14.24 -2.36
N PHE A 81 -5.66 13.85 -3.62
CA PHE A 81 -4.81 14.52 -4.61
C PHE A 81 -5.56 14.73 -5.92
N THR A 82 -4.94 15.42 -6.86
CA THR A 82 -5.54 15.63 -8.18
C THR A 82 -5.43 14.34 -8.98
N ASP A 83 -6.49 14.00 -9.70
CA ASP A 83 -6.52 12.84 -10.58
C ASP A 83 -5.34 12.84 -11.58
N GLU A 84 -4.90 11.64 -11.95
CA GLU A 84 -3.72 11.39 -12.82
C GLU A 84 -2.38 11.97 -12.31
N LEU A 85 -2.30 12.47 -11.08
CA LEU A 85 -1.07 13.03 -10.49
C LEU A 85 -0.43 12.13 -9.45
N ALA A 86 -0.75 10.84 -9.44
CA ALA A 86 -0.06 9.86 -8.63
C ALA A 86 0.15 8.55 -9.38
N GLU A 87 1.22 7.86 -9.02
CA GLU A 87 1.59 6.57 -9.56
C GLU A 87 1.97 5.63 -8.40
N PHE A 88 1.52 4.39 -8.50
CA PHE A 88 1.96 3.30 -7.64
C PHE A 88 2.59 2.21 -8.50
N LYS A 89 3.79 1.80 -8.14
CA LYS A 89 4.59 0.85 -8.91
C LYS A 89 5.16 -0.21 -8.00
N ILE A 90 5.12 -1.46 -8.45
CA ILE A 90 5.82 -2.57 -7.81
C ILE A 90 6.92 -3.04 -8.74
N THR A 91 8.16 -3.03 -8.27
CA THR A 91 9.34 -3.49 -9.04
C THR A 91 10.06 -4.63 -8.34
N ASP A 92 10.63 -5.54 -9.11
CA ASP A 92 11.45 -6.63 -8.60
C ASP A 92 12.85 -6.10 -8.27
N GLN A 93 13.41 -6.53 -7.15
CA GLN A 93 14.74 -6.11 -6.70
C GLN A 93 15.41 -7.20 -5.85
N GLY A 94 16.73 -7.10 -5.73
CA GLY A 94 17.54 -8.07 -4.99
C GLY A 94 18.30 -9.01 -5.92
N GLU A 95 19.23 -9.74 -5.33
CA GLU A 95 20.03 -10.75 -6.03
C GLU A 95 19.30 -12.10 -6.02
N SER A 96 19.73 -13.03 -6.87
CA SER A 96 19.21 -14.39 -6.87
C SER A 96 19.33 -15.02 -5.47
N GLY A 97 18.22 -15.53 -4.94
CA GLY A 97 18.13 -16.06 -3.57
C GLY A 97 17.81 -15.02 -2.50
N GLY A 98 17.73 -13.73 -2.85
CA GLY A 98 17.32 -12.61 -1.98
C GLY A 98 16.27 -11.71 -2.65
N GLU A 99 15.52 -12.25 -3.60
CA GLU A 99 14.50 -11.54 -4.38
C GLU A 99 13.44 -10.94 -3.46
N SER A 100 13.08 -9.69 -3.74
CA SER A 100 12.07 -8.93 -3.02
C SER A 100 11.44 -7.91 -3.95
N PHE A 101 10.48 -7.16 -3.44
CA PHE A 101 9.70 -6.20 -4.22
C PHE A 101 9.78 -4.82 -3.60
N LEU A 102 9.98 -3.81 -4.44
CA LEU A 102 9.90 -2.41 -4.06
C LEU A 102 8.54 -1.87 -4.46
N MET A 103 7.71 -1.55 -3.47
CA MET A 103 6.50 -0.77 -3.64
C MET A 103 6.89 0.72 -3.59
N ASP A 104 6.59 1.44 -4.65
CA ASP A 104 6.94 2.84 -4.86
C ASP A 104 5.65 3.64 -5.10
N LEU A 105 5.38 4.59 -4.21
CA LEU A 105 4.25 5.51 -4.28
C LEU A 105 4.77 6.92 -4.50
N ASN A 106 4.39 7.51 -5.64
CA ASN A 106 4.76 8.87 -6.01
C ASN A 106 3.49 9.71 -6.20
N ILE A 107 3.31 10.76 -5.39
CA ILE A 107 2.16 11.66 -5.45
C ILE A 107 2.62 13.09 -5.72
N ILE A 108 2.12 13.69 -6.79
CA ILE A 108 2.32 15.09 -7.12
C ILE A 108 1.15 15.91 -6.54
N SER A 109 1.42 16.59 -5.43
CA SER A 109 0.46 17.53 -4.85
C SER A 109 0.54 18.88 -5.56
N ALA A 110 -0.58 19.32 -6.12
CA ALA A 110 -0.71 20.68 -6.66
C ALA A 110 -0.51 21.74 -5.56
N LYS A 111 0.26 22.77 -5.91
CA LYS A 111 0.65 23.93 -5.09
C LYS A 111 1.48 23.54 -3.86
N MET A 112 2.48 24.36 -3.58
CA MET A 112 3.17 24.43 -2.29
C MET A 112 2.22 24.91 -1.20
N ARG A 113 1.59 23.95 -0.51
CA ARG A 113 0.63 24.21 0.57
C ARG A 113 1.30 24.01 1.92
N LYS A 114 1.08 24.94 2.86
CA LYS A 114 1.56 24.83 4.25
C LYS A 114 1.20 23.50 4.94
N LYS A 115 0.04 22.92 4.60
CA LYS A 115 -0.41 21.63 5.14
C LYS A 115 0.43 20.47 4.61
N ILE A 116 0.85 20.51 3.34
CA ILE A 116 1.74 19.51 2.74
C ILE A 116 3.14 19.62 3.34
N PHE A 117 3.66 20.84 3.52
CA PHE A 117 4.92 21.04 4.26
C PHE A 117 4.84 20.52 5.70
N GLY A 118 3.72 20.74 6.38
CA GLY A 118 3.47 20.18 7.70
C GLY A 118 3.49 18.65 7.70
N PHE A 119 2.82 18.01 6.73
CA PHE A 119 2.86 16.56 6.54
C PHE A 119 4.29 16.07 6.27
N GLU A 120 5.01 16.69 5.33
CA GLU A 120 6.40 16.36 5.01
C GLU A 120 7.34 16.46 6.21
N ASN A 121 7.16 17.46 7.06
CA ASN A 121 7.92 17.62 8.30
C ASN A 121 7.55 16.56 9.34
N ALA A 122 6.28 16.20 9.43
CA ALA A 122 5.77 15.23 10.38
C ALA A 122 6.19 13.79 10.02
N THR A 123 6.27 13.46 8.73
CA THR A 123 6.68 12.14 8.24
C THR A 123 8.19 12.01 8.04
N LYS A 124 8.95 13.11 8.12
CA LYS A 124 10.40 13.12 7.93
C LYS A 124 11.10 12.16 8.90
N GLY A 125 11.78 11.15 8.35
CA GLY A 125 12.50 10.14 9.12
C GLY A 125 11.61 9.21 9.95
N ARG A 126 10.29 9.26 9.77
CA ARG A 126 9.33 8.39 10.45
C ARG A 126 8.85 7.29 9.52
N LYS A 127 8.59 6.12 10.11
CA LYS A 127 7.96 5.00 9.43
C LYS A 127 6.46 5.28 9.31
N MET A 128 5.95 5.21 8.08
CA MET A 128 4.53 5.37 7.76
C MET A 128 3.94 4.05 7.31
N PHE A 129 2.62 3.99 7.21
CA PHE A 129 1.94 3.05 6.33
C PHE A 129 1.09 3.81 5.33
N PHE A 130 0.86 3.19 4.17
CA PHE A 130 -0.08 3.67 3.16
C PHE A 130 -0.95 2.52 2.69
N ILE A 131 -2.23 2.79 2.43
CA ILE A 131 -3.10 1.93 1.65
C ILE A 131 -3.41 2.67 0.36
N VAL A 132 -3.05 2.04 -0.76
CA VAL A 132 -3.21 2.58 -2.10
C VAL A 132 -4.27 1.75 -2.80
N THR A 133 -5.29 2.39 -3.36
CA THR A 133 -6.35 1.71 -4.10
C THR A 133 -6.19 2.01 -5.58
N ASP A 134 -6.04 0.98 -6.40
CA ASP A 134 -6.04 1.17 -7.85
C ASP A 134 -7.45 1.48 -8.39
N ASN A 135 -7.49 1.92 -9.64
CA ASN A 135 -8.75 2.27 -10.29
C ASN A 135 -9.70 1.08 -10.52
N ASN A 136 -9.24 -0.15 -10.31
CA ASN A 136 -10.03 -1.38 -10.41
C ASN A 136 -10.50 -1.86 -9.02
N GLY A 137 -10.24 -1.09 -7.95
CA GLY A 137 -10.69 -1.37 -6.59
C GLY A 137 -9.75 -2.24 -5.75
N THR A 138 -8.57 -2.59 -6.28
CA THR A 138 -7.60 -3.41 -5.55
C THR A 138 -6.79 -2.54 -4.60
N ASN A 139 -6.69 -2.96 -3.33
CA ASN A 139 -5.90 -2.25 -2.33
C ASN A 139 -4.51 -2.87 -2.16
N TYR A 140 -3.51 -2.02 -1.92
CA TYR A 140 -2.13 -2.40 -1.64
C TYR A 140 -1.67 -1.73 -0.35
N LEU A 141 -1.17 -2.54 0.60
CA LEU A 141 -0.65 -2.05 1.87
C LEU A 141 0.88 -1.87 1.82
N MET A 142 1.34 -0.64 2.00
CA MET A 142 2.75 -0.31 2.16
C MET A 142 3.12 -0.26 3.64
N GLY A 143 3.71 -1.34 4.14
CA GLY A 143 4.16 -1.47 5.53
C GLY A 143 3.90 -2.87 6.07
N ASP A 144 4.70 -3.29 7.05
CA ASP A 144 4.53 -4.54 7.77
C ASP A 144 4.87 -4.35 9.25
N LYS A 145 4.73 -5.42 10.06
CA LYS A 145 5.04 -5.41 11.50
C LYS A 145 6.43 -4.86 11.86
N ARG A 146 7.43 -4.96 10.97
CA ARG A 146 8.84 -4.61 11.21
C ARG A 146 9.24 -3.28 10.55
N ARG A 147 8.70 -2.99 9.38
CA ARG A 147 9.13 -1.92 8.46
C ARG A 147 7.91 -1.11 8.05
N GLY A 148 8.06 0.21 8.02
CA GLY A 148 7.06 1.08 7.41
C GLY A 148 7.57 1.62 6.09
N ALA A 149 6.65 2.21 5.32
CA ALA A 149 7.01 3.05 4.19
C ALA A 149 7.85 4.24 4.66
N LEU A 150 8.93 4.51 3.93
CA LEU A 150 9.85 5.60 4.21
C LEU A 150 9.84 6.58 3.05
N ARG A 151 10.02 7.85 3.39
CA ARG A 151 10.17 8.90 2.38
C ARG A 151 11.44 8.64 1.56
N ALA A 152 11.29 8.57 0.24
CA ALA A 152 12.37 8.53 -0.71
C ALA A 152 12.64 9.93 -1.29
N SER A 153 13.77 10.08 -1.97
CA SER A 153 14.07 11.30 -2.73
C SER A 153 13.13 11.42 -3.92
N GLY A 154 12.41 12.54 -4.02
CA GLY A 154 11.65 12.90 -5.22
C GLY A 154 12.13 14.25 -5.77
N ASP A 155 11.39 14.79 -6.73
CA ASP A 155 11.71 16.09 -7.38
C ASP A 155 11.61 17.31 -6.45
N GLY A 156 11.17 17.10 -5.21
CA GLY A 156 11.06 18.14 -4.19
C GLY A 156 9.85 19.05 -4.41
N ALA A 157 9.97 20.30 -3.93
CA ALA A 157 8.95 21.32 -4.08
C ALA A 157 9.46 22.41 -5.05
N THR A 158 8.60 22.84 -5.98
CA THR A 158 8.93 23.84 -7.00
C THR A 158 7.79 24.84 -7.20
N THR A 159 8.15 26.11 -7.44
CA THR A 159 7.20 27.16 -7.88
C THR A 159 6.83 27.04 -9.36
N GLY A 160 7.57 26.24 -10.13
CA GLY A 160 7.63 26.35 -11.58
C GLY A 160 8.61 27.43 -12.03
N ALA A 161 9.28 27.20 -13.17
CA ALA A 161 10.27 28.13 -13.75
C ALA A 161 9.66 29.15 -14.74
N SER A 162 8.40 28.97 -15.13
CA SER A 162 7.66 29.82 -16.06
C SER A 162 6.18 29.89 -15.65
N SER A 163 5.42 30.81 -16.25
CA SER A 163 3.97 30.94 -16.01
C SER A 163 3.16 29.71 -16.43
N THR A 164 3.74 28.82 -17.23
CA THR A 164 3.14 27.54 -17.65
C THR A 164 3.63 26.35 -16.82
N ALA A 165 4.71 26.53 -16.04
CA ALA A 165 5.23 25.48 -15.18
C ALA A 165 4.36 25.31 -13.93
N ARG A 166 4.22 24.06 -13.48
CA ARG A 166 3.40 23.74 -12.32
C ARG A 166 4.11 24.13 -11.02
N ASN A 167 3.36 24.79 -10.13
CA ASN A 167 3.70 24.88 -8.72
C ASN A 167 3.22 23.59 -8.04
N GLN A 168 4.15 22.80 -7.48
CA GLN A 168 3.87 21.47 -6.98
C GLN A 168 4.84 21.00 -5.89
N ASN A 169 4.43 19.97 -5.14
CA ASN A 169 5.29 19.17 -4.28
C ASN A 169 5.21 17.71 -4.68
N THR A 170 6.35 17.04 -4.69
CA THR A 170 6.43 15.59 -4.88
C THR A 170 6.56 14.88 -3.52
N LEU A 171 5.58 14.02 -3.23
CA LEU A 171 5.54 13.13 -2.07
C LEU A 171 5.88 11.72 -2.54
N HIS A 172 7.10 11.26 -2.23
CA HIS A 172 7.61 9.97 -2.69
C HIS A 172 7.90 9.06 -1.50
N TYR A 173 7.27 7.89 -1.47
CA TYR A 173 7.41 6.90 -0.41
C TYR A 173 7.71 5.53 -1.00
N THR A 174 8.60 4.79 -0.35
CA THR A 174 8.97 3.44 -0.76
C THR A 174 8.85 2.46 0.39
N PHE A 175 8.52 1.21 0.05
CA PHE A 175 8.46 0.09 0.98
C PHE A 175 9.01 -1.16 0.30
N THR A 176 9.90 -1.87 1.00
CA THR A 176 10.43 -3.15 0.51
C THR A 176 9.67 -4.30 1.14
N ALA A 177 8.92 -5.02 0.30
CA ALA A 177 8.13 -6.18 0.66
C ALA A 177 8.82 -7.49 0.22
N PRO A 178 8.76 -8.57 1.02
CA PRO A 178 9.22 -9.90 0.60
C PRO A 178 8.32 -10.56 -0.45
N ARG A 179 7.04 -10.17 -0.56
CA ARG A 179 6.06 -10.72 -1.50
C ARG A 179 5.15 -9.63 -2.06
N LYS A 180 4.65 -9.81 -3.27
CA LYS A 180 3.57 -9.01 -3.85
C LYS A 180 2.25 -9.57 -3.31
N CYS A 181 1.57 -8.79 -2.49
CA CYS A 181 0.25 -9.17 -2.00
C CYS A 181 -0.72 -7.99 -2.09
N VAL A 182 -1.97 -8.27 -2.39
CA VAL A 182 -3.10 -7.35 -2.23
C VAL A 182 -3.56 -7.34 -0.77
N TYR A 183 -4.25 -6.28 -0.38
CA TYR A 183 -4.84 -6.12 0.95
C TYR A 183 -6.36 -6.13 0.84
N GLU A 184 -7.02 -7.05 1.52
CA GLU A 184 -8.50 -7.16 1.51
C GLU A 184 -9.13 -6.88 2.87
N GLY A 185 -8.32 -6.47 3.86
CA GLY A 185 -8.83 -6.12 5.18
C GLY A 185 -9.59 -4.80 5.20
N ASP A 186 -10.26 -4.53 6.31
CA ASP A 186 -11.12 -3.35 6.45
C ASP A 186 -10.32 -2.03 6.38
N THR A 187 -10.71 -1.14 5.46
CA THR A 187 -10.10 0.18 5.26
C THR A 187 -10.88 1.32 5.92
N GLU A 188 -12.14 1.11 6.29
CA GLU A 188 -13.03 2.11 6.87
C GLU A 188 -12.88 2.17 8.40
N ASP A 189 -12.75 1.00 9.03
CA ASP A 189 -12.65 0.87 10.48
C ASP A 189 -11.46 1.68 11.04
N ILE A 190 -10.33 1.66 10.33
CA ILE A 190 -9.10 2.37 10.71
C ILE A 190 -9.21 3.89 10.58
N LEU A 191 -10.21 4.43 9.86
CA LEU A 191 -10.44 5.87 9.72
C LEU A 191 -11.19 6.46 10.91
N THR A 192 -11.75 5.60 11.76
CA THR A 192 -12.47 5.98 12.97
C THR A 192 -11.57 5.83 14.21
N VAL A 193 -11.78 6.69 15.21
CA VAL A 193 -11.07 6.57 16.49
C VAL A 193 -11.81 5.55 17.33
N LYS A 194 -11.16 4.42 17.63
CA LYS A 194 -11.67 3.46 18.61
C LYS A 194 -11.55 4.07 20.01
N ALA A 195 -12.69 4.24 20.68
CA ALA A 195 -12.72 4.70 22.07
C ALA A 195 -12.02 3.67 22.96
N ALA A 196 -11.28 4.13 23.97
CA ALA A 196 -10.78 3.25 25.01
C ALA A 196 -11.98 2.59 25.68
N SER A 197 -11.99 1.27 25.79
CA SER A 197 -12.98 0.59 26.62
C SER A 197 -12.71 0.98 28.06
N GLU A 198 -13.59 1.80 28.65
CA GLU A 198 -13.68 1.93 30.10
C GLU A 198 -14.10 0.57 30.66
N GLU A 199 -13.14 -0.28 31.02
CA GLU A 199 -13.44 -1.43 31.87
C GLU A 199 -13.78 -0.92 33.29
N PRO A 200 -14.87 -1.42 33.91
CA PRO A 200 -15.33 -1.00 35.24
C PRO A 200 -14.44 -1.48 36.40
#